data_AF-A0A1H8WID1-F1
#
_entry.id   AF-A0A1H8WID1-F1
#
_cell.length_a   1.000
_cell.length_b   1.000
_cell.length_c   1.000
_cell.angle_alpha   90.00
_cell.angle_beta   90.00
_cell.angle_gamma   90.00
#
_symmetry.space_group_name_H-M   'P 1'
#
loop_
_entity.id
_entity.type
_entity.pdbx_description
1 polymer ?
#
loop_
_entity_poly.entity_id
_entity_poly.type
_entity_poly.pdbx_seq_one_letter_code
_entity_poly.pdbx_strand_id
1 'polypeptide(L)'
;MKISNLTDDVEEPGSSDGQTLDASTNPPEGGEGEIATSSNATDEDAGLLDVVRDVVNDREVSADAASSAEVNEAGEDTGAPATTEPDDYSDVPFNKHPRFQALIAEKNSLREDAVRYRNVQSYLDTNNLSADEAANALAAFARAKVDPAGAFAELKPWLQDLLVAAGEILPDDLRQRVEKGELTHDTAMEISRERAKSKSHESRQSFDQQRQQRDQDAQRVRDLTGAADTWEADRAAKDPNFAAKKPALFRELAFLQMAEGKPRDAAGVKAQLKKAYDAVNSTFVLPAAAQQSQKRPATRPVTGGVKAGTVREAPKSTLDIVRANRRVTN
;
A
#
# COMPACT_ATOMS: atom_id res chain seq x y z
N MET A 1 -67.62 -23.12 -5.94
CA MET A 1 -66.83 -24.32 -5.57
C MET A 1 -66.22 -24.00 -4.22
N LYS A 2 -66.75 -24.35 -3.04
CA LYS A 2 -67.09 -25.67 -2.45
C LYS A 2 -65.91 -26.67 -2.48
N ILE A 3 -65.25 -26.76 -1.29
CA ILE A 3 -64.71 -27.93 -0.54
C ILE A 3 -63.74 -28.87 -1.33
N SER A 4 -62.55 -29.26 -0.84
CA SER A 4 -62.29 -29.92 0.44
C SER A 4 -60.83 -29.92 0.88
N ASN A 5 -60.68 -30.01 2.20
CA ASN A 5 -59.53 -30.31 3.05
C ASN A 5 -58.71 -31.54 2.62
N LEU A 6 -57.42 -31.54 2.95
CA LEU A 6 -56.75 -32.74 3.44
C LEU A 6 -55.81 -32.37 4.59
N THR A 7 -56.16 -32.92 5.75
CA THR A 7 -55.45 -32.92 7.03
C THR A 7 -54.62 -34.21 7.11
N ASP A 8 -53.43 -34.13 7.67
CA ASP A 8 -52.65 -35.17 8.37
C ASP A 8 -51.51 -34.36 9.04
N ASP A 9 -51.51 -34.00 10.32
CA ASP A 9 -51.61 -34.76 11.59
C ASP A 9 -50.35 -35.58 11.91
N VAL A 10 -50.01 -35.61 13.20
CA VAL A 10 -48.98 -36.42 13.90
C VAL A 10 -47.53 -35.88 13.86
N GLU A 11 -46.78 -35.62 14.94
CA GLU A 11 -46.94 -35.69 16.41
C GLU A 11 -45.72 -34.95 17.03
N GLU A 12 -45.92 -34.18 18.09
CA GLU A 12 -44.88 -33.96 19.11
C GLU A 12 -44.78 -35.23 19.99
N PRO A 13 -43.60 -35.49 20.58
CA PRO A 13 -43.63 -35.57 22.04
C PRO A 13 -42.37 -35.04 22.73
N GLY A 14 -42.56 -34.54 23.96
CA GLY A 14 -41.77 -35.05 25.09
C GLY A 14 -40.89 -34.07 25.84
N SER A 15 -41.47 -33.50 26.89
CA SER A 15 -40.84 -32.91 28.07
C SER A 15 -39.94 -33.89 28.86
N SER A 16 -39.07 -33.33 29.72
CA SER A 16 -38.51 -33.88 30.97
C SER A 16 -37.14 -34.58 30.89
N ASP A 17 -36.09 -33.94 31.42
CA ASP A 17 -35.55 -34.21 32.76
C ASP A 17 -34.13 -33.68 32.94
N GLY A 18 -33.90 -33.02 34.08
CA GLY A 18 -32.58 -32.54 34.48
C GLY A 18 -31.75 -33.65 35.12
N GLN A 19 -30.43 -33.47 35.07
CA GLN A 19 -29.51 -34.06 36.02
C GLN A 19 -28.30 -33.12 36.22
N THR A 20 -28.28 -32.51 37.40
CA THR A 20 -27.10 -32.00 38.09
C THR A 20 -26.20 -33.17 38.50
N LEU A 21 -24.87 -33.07 38.35
CA LEU A 21 -23.93 -33.69 39.28
C LEU A 21 -22.65 -32.85 39.38
N ASP A 22 -22.43 -32.40 40.62
CA ASP A 22 -21.28 -31.71 41.19
C ASP A 22 -20.08 -32.65 41.47
N ALA A 23 -18.94 -32.01 41.71
CA ALA A 23 -17.86 -32.36 42.66
C ALA A 23 -16.65 -33.23 42.25
N SER A 24 -15.49 -32.53 42.25
CA SER A 24 -14.22 -32.81 42.95
C SER A 24 -13.48 -34.13 42.75
N THR A 25 -12.23 -34.10 42.23
CA THR A 25 -10.96 -34.23 43.01
C THR A 25 -9.71 -34.24 42.10
N ASN A 26 -8.70 -33.44 42.48
CA ASN A 26 -7.29 -33.43 42.02
C ASN A 26 -6.51 -34.61 42.66
N PRO A 27 -5.21 -34.87 42.35
CA PRO A 27 -4.45 -34.96 41.08
C PRO A 27 -3.70 -36.34 40.98
N PRO A 28 -2.80 -36.55 39.99
CA PRO A 28 -1.54 -37.21 40.35
C PRO A 28 -0.30 -36.41 39.91
N GLU A 29 0.66 -36.32 40.84
CA GLU A 29 2.03 -35.90 40.63
C GLU A 29 2.82 -36.86 39.72
N GLY A 30 3.81 -36.30 39.01
CA GLY A 30 5.11 -36.93 38.81
C GLY A 30 5.37 -37.55 37.44
N GLY A 31 6.04 -36.79 36.57
CA GLY A 31 6.59 -37.27 35.31
C GLY A 31 7.35 -36.19 34.56
N GLU A 32 8.61 -35.98 34.97
CA GLU A 32 9.74 -35.32 34.30
C GLU A 32 9.46 -34.77 32.88
N GLY A 33 9.24 -33.45 32.80
CA GLY A 33 9.24 -32.69 31.54
C GLY A 33 10.59 -32.01 31.36
N GLU A 34 11.27 -32.38 30.28
CA GLU A 34 12.55 -31.86 29.83
C GLU A 34 12.65 -30.34 29.92
N ILE A 35 13.81 -29.89 30.36
CA ILE A 35 14.25 -28.49 30.35
C ILE A 35 14.30 -28.05 28.89
N ALA A 36 13.25 -27.38 28.41
CA ALA A 36 13.27 -26.76 27.10
C ALA A 36 14.33 -25.64 27.13
N THR A 37 15.40 -25.88 26.36
CA THR A 37 16.53 -24.98 26.22
C THR A 37 16.03 -23.67 25.61
N SER A 38 16.38 -22.55 26.23
CA SER A 38 16.14 -21.22 25.68
C SER A 38 16.88 -21.10 24.36
N SER A 39 16.15 -21.18 23.24
CA SER A 39 16.70 -20.81 21.95
C SER A 39 16.71 -19.29 21.84
N ASN A 40 17.93 -18.79 21.71
CA ASN A 40 18.33 -17.41 21.52
C ASN A 40 17.40 -16.69 20.53
N ALA A 41 16.81 -15.56 20.95
CA ALA A 41 16.10 -14.66 20.05
C ALA A 41 17.10 -14.15 19.00
N THR A 42 16.94 -14.60 17.76
CA THR A 42 17.72 -14.14 16.62
C THR A 42 17.32 -12.71 16.26
N ASP A 43 18.32 -11.89 15.91
CA ASP A 43 18.27 -10.46 15.56
C ASP A 43 17.35 -10.09 14.36
N GLU A 44 16.49 -10.99 13.88
CA GLU A 44 15.58 -10.74 12.77
C GLU A 44 14.28 -10.03 13.19
N ASP A 45 13.88 -10.11 14.46
CA ASP A 45 12.68 -9.43 14.98
C ASP A 45 12.88 -7.91 15.15
N ALA A 46 14.14 -7.45 15.20
CA ALA A 46 14.47 -6.03 15.23
C ALA A 46 14.17 -5.35 13.88
N GLY A 47 14.32 -6.08 12.76
CA GLY A 47 14.13 -5.53 11.41
C GLY A 47 12.68 -5.19 11.08
N LEU A 48 11.70 -5.98 11.53
CA LEU A 48 10.28 -5.72 11.21
C LEU A 48 9.74 -4.47 11.92
N LEU A 49 10.24 -4.18 13.12
CA LEU A 49 9.85 -3.01 13.92
C LEU A 49 10.59 -1.74 13.49
N ASP A 50 11.83 -1.86 13.03
CA ASP A 50 12.61 -0.75 12.47
C ASP A 50 11.98 -0.25 11.17
N VAL A 51 11.53 -1.20 10.35
CA VAL A 51 10.78 -0.96 9.12
C VAL A 51 9.44 -0.23 9.35
N VAL A 52 8.71 -0.58 10.40
CA VAL A 52 7.46 0.11 10.76
C VAL A 52 7.75 1.49 11.36
N ARG A 53 8.88 1.68 12.06
CA ARG A 53 9.33 2.99 12.55
C ARG A 53 9.86 3.91 11.45
N ASP A 54 10.48 3.37 10.42
CA ASP A 54 11.01 4.15 9.29
C ASP A 54 9.87 4.82 8.51
N VAL A 55 8.72 4.12 8.36
CA VAL A 55 7.48 4.68 7.81
C VAL A 55 6.92 5.85 8.64
N VAL A 56 7.15 5.85 9.96
CA VAL A 56 6.72 6.91 10.88
C VAL A 56 7.68 8.10 10.84
N ASN A 57 8.99 7.86 10.80
CA ASN A 57 10.00 8.92 10.74
C ASN A 57 10.05 9.64 9.38
N ASP A 58 9.90 8.94 8.25
CA ASP A 58 9.86 9.58 6.92
C ASP A 58 8.67 10.55 6.75
N ARG A 59 7.62 10.37 7.57
CA ARG A 59 6.44 11.24 7.61
C ARG A 59 6.67 12.52 8.42
N GLU A 60 7.58 12.54 9.38
CA GLU A 60 7.93 13.73 10.18
C GLU A 60 9.11 14.52 9.59
N VAL A 61 10.07 13.87 8.93
CA VAL A 61 11.27 14.54 8.38
C VAL A 61 11.01 15.25 7.03
N SER A 62 9.92 14.89 6.33
CA SER A 62 9.55 15.52 5.05
C SER A 62 9.00 16.94 5.17
N ALA A 63 8.89 17.50 6.38
CA ALA A 63 8.31 18.84 6.61
C ALA A 63 9.32 19.96 6.96
N ASP A 64 10.57 19.69 7.36
CA ASP A 64 11.41 20.76 7.95
C ASP A 64 12.94 20.70 7.78
N ALA A 65 13.48 20.06 6.74
CA ALA A 65 14.95 20.05 6.53
C ALA A 65 15.38 20.49 5.13
N ALA A 66 15.08 21.75 4.81
CA ALA A 66 15.90 22.54 3.89
C ALA A 66 16.73 23.55 4.71
N SER A 67 18.07 23.48 4.58
CA SER A 67 19.08 24.51 4.91
C SER A 67 20.07 24.23 6.06
N SER A 68 21.31 23.92 5.64
CA SER A 68 22.61 24.48 6.09
C SER A 68 23.39 23.94 7.31
N ALA A 69 24.72 23.85 7.05
CA ALA A 69 25.93 23.90 7.90
C ALA A 69 26.36 22.59 8.62
N GLU A 70 27.52 21.97 8.33
CA GLU A 70 28.96 22.33 8.49
C GLU A 70 29.61 21.67 9.75
N VAL A 71 30.50 20.68 9.49
CA VAL A 71 31.78 20.30 10.16
C VAL A 71 31.82 19.90 11.66
N ASN A 72 32.28 18.66 11.96
CA ASN A 72 33.59 18.41 12.60
C ASN A 72 34.06 16.94 12.62
N GLU A 73 35.39 16.78 12.59
CA GLU A 73 36.17 15.53 12.57
C GLU A 73 36.06 14.67 13.84
N ALA A 74 36.19 13.35 13.68
CA ALA A 74 37.00 12.48 14.55
C ALA A 74 37.30 11.18 13.80
N GLY A 75 38.59 10.91 13.56
CA GLY A 75 39.04 9.66 12.96
C GLY A 75 38.98 8.52 13.96
N GLU A 76 38.58 7.34 13.49
CA GLU A 76 39.00 6.08 14.11
C GLU A 76 39.18 5.02 13.01
N ASP A 77 40.40 4.51 12.97
CA ASP A 77 40.93 3.52 12.05
C ASP A 77 40.30 2.15 12.37
N THR A 78 39.49 1.63 11.45
CA THR A 78 39.19 0.20 11.40
C THR A 78 39.38 -0.33 9.98
N GLY A 79 40.63 -0.64 9.67
CA GLY A 79 41.03 -1.87 8.97
C GLY A 79 40.21 -2.26 7.74
N ALA A 80 40.47 -1.59 6.62
CA ALA A 80 40.11 -2.14 5.31
C ALA A 80 40.90 -3.43 5.05
N PRO A 81 40.26 -4.58 4.77
CA PRO A 81 40.98 -5.68 4.15
C PRO A 81 41.29 -5.25 2.71
N ALA A 82 42.58 -5.18 2.39
CA ALA A 82 43.05 -4.97 1.03
C ALA A 82 42.54 -6.09 0.12
N THR A 83 41.53 -5.80 -0.70
CA THR A 83 41.16 -6.63 -1.84
C THR A 83 42.26 -6.49 -2.89
N THR A 84 43.10 -7.51 -2.96
CA THR A 84 43.99 -7.72 -4.10
C THR A 84 43.13 -8.27 -5.24
N GLU A 85 42.59 -7.43 -6.11
CA GLU A 85 41.95 -7.89 -7.36
C GLU A 85 43.01 -7.91 -8.48
N PRO A 86 43.32 -9.07 -9.08
CA PRO A 86 43.84 -9.09 -10.44
C PRO A 86 42.67 -8.85 -11.40
N ASP A 87 42.53 -7.61 -11.85
CA ASP A 87 41.59 -7.16 -12.87
C ASP A 87 41.93 -7.72 -14.27
N ASP A 88 41.56 -8.97 -14.52
CA ASP A 88 41.33 -9.41 -15.90
C ASP A 88 40.05 -10.26 -16.00
N TYR A 89 38.93 -9.55 -16.08
CA TYR A 89 37.60 -10.13 -16.28
C TYR A 89 37.18 -10.11 -17.76
N SER A 90 38.14 -9.94 -18.68
CA SER A 90 37.87 -9.77 -20.12
C SER A 90 37.33 -11.05 -20.80
N ASP A 91 37.52 -12.22 -20.18
CA ASP A 91 37.08 -13.53 -20.69
C ASP A 91 35.95 -14.19 -19.87
N VAL A 92 35.39 -13.47 -18.89
CA VAL A 92 34.27 -13.98 -18.07
C VAL A 92 32.95 -13.52 -18.71
N PRO A 93 32.03 -14.44 -19.08
CA PRO A 93 30.70 -14.05 -19.56
C PRO A 93 30.06 -13.09 -18.56
N PHE A 94 29.42 -12.02 -19.04
CA PHE A 94 28.86 -10.94 -18.21
C PHE A 94 28.05 -11.45 -16.99
N ASN A 95 27.31 -12.54 -17.16
CA ASN A 95 26.49 -13.16 -16.12
C ASN A 95 27.28 -13.79 -14.95
N LYS A 96 28.59 -13.98 -15.11
CA LYS A 96 29.51 -14.53 -14.11
C LYS A 96 30.45 -13.47 -13.52
N HIS A 97 30.32 -12.20 -13.93
CA HIS A 97 31.11 -11.12 -13.36
C HIS A 97 30.74 -10.92 -11.88
N PRO A 98 31.71 -10.85 -10.94
CA PRO A 98 31.42 -10.73 -9.50
C PRO A 98 30.48 -9.56 -9.15
N ARG A 99 30.73 -8.38 -9.74
CA ARG A 99 29.83 -7.21 -9.59
C ARG A 99 28.40 -7.46 -10.08
N PHE A 100 28.21 -8.20 -11.16
CA PHE A 100 26.88 -8.50 -11.68
C PHE A 100 26.14 -9.49 -10.77
N GLN A 101 26.85 -10.48 -10.24
CA GLN A 101 26.28 -11.40 -9.26
C GLN A 101 25.90 -10.71 -7.95
N ALA A 102 26.75 -9.80 -7.45
CA ALA A 102 26.46 -8.98 -6.28
C ALA A 102 25.20 -8.11 -6.48
N LEU A 103 25.08 -7.43 -7.63
CA LEU A 103 23.90 -6.63 -7.97
C LEU A 103 22.63 -7.48 -8.13
N ILE A 104 22.74 -8.71 -8.64
CA ILE A 104 21.59 -9.64 -8.70
C ILE A 104 21.18 -10.07 -7.30
N ALA A 105 22.14 -10.39 -6.43
CA ALA A 105 21.87 -10.80 -5.06
C ALA A 105 21.16 -9.69 -4.29
N GLU A 106 21.70 -8.46 -4.34
CA GLU A 106 21.09 -7.26 -3.76
C GLU A 106 19.70 -6.99 -4.35
N LYS A 107 19.55 -7.06 -5.67
CA LYS A 107 18.23 -6.92 -6.32
C LYS A 107 17.24 -7.98 -5.84
N ASN A 108 17.69 -9.21 -5.61
CA ASN A 108 16.84 -10.30 -5.19
C ASN A 108 16.43 -10.13 -3.72
N SER A 109 17.34 -9.76 -2.81
CA SER A 109 17.00 -9.46 -1.41
C SER A 109 16.01 -8.30 -1.31
N LEU A 110 16.29 -7.19 -2.01
CA LEU A 110 15.37 -6.05 -2.08
C LEU A 110 14.00 -6.42 -2.69
N ARG A 111 13.97 -7.35 -3.65
CA ARG A 111 12.71 -7.86 -4.21
C ARG A 111 11.93 -8.66 -3.17
N GLU A 112 12.59 -9.52 -2.41
CA GLU A 112 11.95 -10.31 -1.35
C GLU A 112 11.34 -9.40 -0.28
N ASP A 113 12.12 -8.43 0.18
CA ASP A 113 11.65 -7.42 1.13
C ASP A 113 10.43 -6.69 0.55
N ALA A 114 10.54 -6.15 -0.67
CA ALA A 114 9.43 -5.46 -1.34
C ALA A 114 8.16 -6.31 -1.49
N VAL A 115 8.28 -7.64 -1.60
CA VAL A 115 7.12 -8.55 -1.58
C VAL A 115 6.51 -8.62 -0.17
N ARG A 116 7.33 -8.77 0.87
CA ARG A 116 6.86 -8.76 2.28
C ARG A 116 6.13 -7.46 2.60
N TYR A 117 6.69 -6.32 2.22
CA TYR A 117 6.05 -5.01 2.36
C TYR A 117 4.69 -4.93 1.69
N ARG A 118 4.60 -5.36 0.43
CA ARG A 118 3.33 -5.34 -0.31
C ARG A 118 2.29 -6.25 0.32
N ASN A 119 2.71 -7.38 0.89
CA ASN A 119 1.80 -8.29 1.58
C ASN A 119 1.23 -7.64 2.85
N VAL A 120 2.08 -7.00 3.66
CA VAL A 120 1.64 -6.26 4.86
C VAL A 120 0.71 -5.12 4.46
N GLN A 121 1.13 -4.29 3.50
CA GLN A 121 0.31 -3.17 3.02
C GLN A 121 -1.04 -3.65 2.48
N SER A 122 -1.05 -4.71 1.67
CA SER A 122 -2.29 -5.30 1.16
C SER A 122 -3.19 -5.83 2.27
N TYR A 123 -2.63 -6.39 3.34
CA TYR A 123 -3.39 -6.84 4.49
C TYR A 123 -4.00 -5.66 5.24
N LEU A 124 -3.22 -4.62 5.52
CA LEU A 124 -3.70 -3.39 6.15
C LEU A 124 -4.83 -2.74 5.34
N ASP A 125 -4.62 -2.58 4.03
CA ASP A 125 -5.61 -2.03 3.10
C ASP A 125 -6.88 -2.88 3.05
N THR A 126 -6.75 -4.21 3.07
CA THR A 126 -7.89 -5.14 3.04
C THR A 126 -8.69 -5.13 4.33
N ASN A 127 -8.06 -4.84 5.47
CA ASN A 127 -8.73 -4.79 6.77
C ASN A 127 -9.05 -3.35 7.22
N ASN A 128 -8.84 -2.35 6.35
CA ASN A 128 -8.97 -0.93 6.65
C ASN A 128 -8.16 -0.45 7.86
N LEU A 129 -7.06 -1.14 8.16
CA LEU A 129 -6.22 -0.80 9.28
C LEU A 129 -5.21 0.25 8.81
N SER A 130 -5.15 1.39 9.49
CA SER A 130 -4.09 2.36 9.21
C SER A 130 -2.74 1.83 9.70
N ALA A 131 -1.65 2.35 9.11
CA ALA A 131 -0.30 2.00 9.55
C ALA A 131 -0.08 2.36 11.03
N ASP A 132 -0.60 3.51 11.46
CA ASP A 132 -0.48 3.99 12.84
C ASP A 132 -1.24 3.08 13.83
N GLU A 133 -2.46 2.66 13.49
CA GLU A 133 -3.23 1.71 14.31
C GLU A 133 -2.53 0.34 14.41
N ALA A 134 -2.02 -0.16 13.28
CA ALA A 134 -1.28 -1.42 13.26
C ALA A 134 0.02 -1.33 14.09
N ALA A 135 0.76 -0.24 13.95
CA ALA A 135 1.98 0.01 14.71
C ALA A 135 1.70 0.11 16.22
N ASN A 136 0.66 0.87 16.60
CA ASN A 136 0.25 1.00 18.00
C ASN A 136 -0.19 -0.34 18.59
N ALA A 137 -0.96 -1.15 17.85
CA ALA A 137 -1.35 -2.48 18.30
C ALA A 137 -0.13 -3.41 18.48
N LEU A 138 0.78 -3.44 17.51
CA LEU A 138 2.01 -4.24 17.59
C LEU A 138 2.92 -3.78 18.73
N ALA A 139 3.06 -2.46 18.93
CA ALA A 139 3.82 -1.90 20.04
C ALA A 139 3.22 -2.28 21.40
N ALA A 140 1.89 -2.21 21.54
CA ALA A 140 1.19 -2.64 22.75
C ALA A 140 1.40 -4.14 23.02
N PHE A 141 1.36 -5.00 21.99
CA PHE A 141 1.63 -6.43 22.14
C PHE A 141 3.09 -6.74 22.47
N ALA A 142 4.04 -6.00 21.88
CA ALA A 142 5.45 -6.11 22.24
C ALA A 142 5.67 -5.69 23.70
N ARG A 143 5.04 -4.58 24.13
CA ARG A 143 5.06 -4.13 25.51
C ARG A 143 4.45 -5.16 26.45
N ALA A 144 3.36 -5.83 26.07
CA ALA A 144 2.70 -6.83 26.91
C ALA A 144 3.63 -8.00 27.29
N LYS A 145 4.65 -8.30 26.48
CA LYS A 145 5.67 -9.31 26.80
C LYS A 145 6.65 -8.87 27.89
N VAL A 146 6.89 -7.57 28.04
CA VAL A 146 7.90 -6.99 28.96
C VAL A 146 7.22 -6.38 30.19
N ASP A 147 6.15 -5.63 29.99
CA ASP A 147 5.33 -4.92 30.98
C ASP A 147 3.83 -5.16 30.68
N PRO A 148 3.26 -6.28 31.14
CA PRO A 148 1.86 -6.62 30.88
C PRO A 148 0.88 -5.66 31.54
N ALA A 149 1.23 -5.07 32.70
CA ALA A 149 0.37 -4.15 33.42
C ALA A 149 0.24 -2.80 32.67
N GLY A 150 1.36 -2.27 32.17
CA GLY A 150 1.36 -1.06 31.35
C GLY A 150 0.63 -1.26 30.01
N ALA A 151 0.90 -2.36 29.32
CA ALA A 151 0.20 -2.68 28.07
C ALA A 151 -1.31 -2.84 28.26
N PHE A 152 -1.74 -3.47 29.35
CA PHE A 152 -3.16 -3.59 29.66
C PHE A 152 -3.82 -2.22 29.93
N ALA A 153 -3.12 -1.32 30.63
CA ALA A 153 -3.63 0.03 30.86
C ALA A 153 -3.80 0.83 29.56
N GLU A 154 -2.88 0.67 28.60
CA GLU A 154 -2.95 1.27 27.26
C GLU A 154 -4.08 0.68 26.40
N LEU A 155 -4.29 -0.64 26.46
CA LEU A 155 -5.33 -1.34 25.69
C LEU A 155 -6.74 -1.19 26.29
N LYS A 156 -6.86 -0.83 27.57
CA LYS A 156 -8.13 -0.77 28.29
C LYS A 156 -9.19 0.13 27.61
N PRO A 157 -8.90 1.37 27.15
CA PRO A 157 -9.89 2.20 26.48
C PRO A 157 -10.43 1.53 25.21
N TRP A 158 -9.53 0.97 24.38
CA TRP A 158 -9.92 0.26 23.16
C TRP A 158 -10.78 -0.98 23.46
N LEU A 159 -10.42 -1.76 24.48
CA LEU A 159 -11.21 -2.90 24.92
C LEU A 159 -12.60 -2.47 25.43
N GLN A 160 -12.69 -1.36 26.15
CA GLN A 160 -13.96 -0.83 26.63
C GLN A 160 -14.86 -0.41 25.46
N ASP A 161 -14.31 0.28 24.46
CA ASP A 161 -15.04 0.63 23.24
C ASP A 161 -15.49 -0.61 22.48
N LEU A 162 -14.65 -1.64 22.40
CA LEU A 162 -14.98 -2.91 21.76
C LEU A 162 -16.13 -3.63 22.50
N LEU A 163 -16.11 -3.64 23.82
CA LEU A 163 -17.16 -4.27 24.65
C LEU A 163 -18.49 -3.52 24.53
N VAL A 164 -18.46 -2.19 24.44
CA VAL A 164 -19.65 -1.38 24.16
C VAL A 164 -20.15 -1.63 22.73
N ALA A 165 -19.25 -1.70 21.74
CA ALA A 165 -19.59 -1.98 20.36
C ALA A 165 -20.14 -3.41 20.16
N ALA A 166 -19.71 -4.37 20.97
CA ALA A 166 -20.24 -5.73 21.02
C ALA A 166 -21.59 -5.83 21.78
N GLY A 167 -21.93 -4.80 22.56
CA GLY A 167 -23.14 -4.76 23.38
C GLY A 167 -23.03 -5.56 24.68
N GLU A 168 -21.81 -5.89 25.14
CA GLU A 168 -21.58 -6.58 26.41
C GLU A 168 -21.57 -5.62 27.61
N ILE A 169 -21.31 -4.34 27.36
CA ILE A 169 -21.40 -3.28 28.36
C ILE A 169 -22.45 -2.26 27.91
N LEU A 170 -23.17 -1.69 28.87
CA LEU A 170 -24.12 -0.60 28.59
C LEU A 170 -23.36 0.67 28.18
N PRO A 171 -23.71 1.28 27.04
CA PRO A 171 -23.28 2.64 26.72
C PRO A 171 -23.79 3.66 27.75
N ASP A 172 -23.09 4.79 27.87
CA ASP A 172 -23.31 5.80 28.93
C ASP A 172 -24.76 6.29 29.00
N ASP A 173 -25.44 6.43 27.86
CA ASP A 173 -26.81 6.90 27.79
C ASP A 173 -27.80 5.91 28.43
N LEU A 174 -27.62 4.62 28.18
CA LEU A 174 -28.45 3.57 28.77
C LEU A 174 -28.13 3.37 30.25
N ARG A 175 -26.85 3.49 30.66
CA ARG A 175 -26.50 3.46 32.09
C ARG A 175 -27.21 4.56 32.86
N GLN A 176 -27.18 5.80 32.36
CA GLN A 176 -27.84 6.93 33.03
C GLN A 176 -29.35 6.73 33.18
N ARG A 177 -30.01 6.07 32.22
CA ARG A 177 -31.46 5.78 32.30
C ARG A 177 -31.77 4.69 33.32
N VAL A 178 -30.91 3.68 33.43
CA VAL A 178 -31.02 2.65 34.47
C VAL A 178 -30.80 3.25 35.86
N GLU A 179 -29.78 4.10 36.02
CA GLU A 179 -29.48 4.80 37.28
C GLU A 179 -30.63 5.71 37.73
N LYS A 180 -31.35 6.33 36.77
CA LYS A 180 -32.55 7.14 37.04
C LYS A 180 -33.82 6.31 37.30
N GLY A 181 -33.76 4.99 37.14
CA GLY A 181 -34.91 4.09 37.27
C GLY A 181 -35.91 4.18 36.12
N GLU A 182 -35.55 4.81 35.01
CA GLU A 182 -36.40 4.93 33.82
C GLU A 182 -36.45 3.62 33.01
N LEU A 183 -35.44 2.76 33.18
CA LEU A 183 -35.32 1.49 32.48
C LEU A 183 -34.73 0.41 33.40
N THR A 184 -35.14 -0.83 33.23
CA THR A 184 -34.51 -1.96 33.94
C THR A 184 -33.15 -2.29 33.31
N HIS A 185 -32.24 -2.87 34.10
CA HIS A 185 -30.92 -3.27 33.62
C HIS A 185 -31.00 -4.28 32.47
N ASP A 186 -31.88 -5.28 32.58
CA ASP A 186 -32.03 -6.34 31.57
C ASP A 186 -32.52 -5.78 30.23
N THR A 187 -33.53 -4.89 30.27
CA THR A 187 -34.02 -4.22 29.06
C THR A 187 -32.96 -3.29 28.48
N ALA A 188 -32.15 -2.62 29.30
CA ALA A 188 -31.06 -1.79 28.81
C ALA A 188 -30.00 -2.62 28.08
N MET A 189 -29.68 -3.80 28.61
CA MET A 189 -28.76 -4.74 27.98
C MET A 189 -29.29 -5.27 26.65
N GLU A 190 -30.58 -5.62 26.57
CA GLU A 190 -31.21 -6.03 25.32
C GLU A 190 -31.14 -4.93 24.25
N ILE A 191 -31.49 -3.69 24.62
CA ILE A 191 -31.39 -2.53 23.72
C ILE A 191 -29.93 -2.28 23.32
N SER A 192 -28.98 -2.41 24.25
CA SER A 192 -27.55 -2.25 23.97
C SER A 192 -27.09 -3.25 22.92
N ARG A 193 -27.41 -4.53 23.10
CA ARG A 193 -27.07 -5.61 22.17
C ARG A 193 -27.69 -5.39 20.80
N GLU A 194 -28.94 -4.94 20.74
CA GLU A 194 -29.61 -4.70 19.46
C GLU A 194 -29.01 -3.48 18.72
N ARG A 195 -28.70 -2.41 19.45
CA ARG A 195 -27.97 -1.25 18.89
C ARG A 195 -26.57 -1.63 18.39
N ALA A 196 -25.85 -2.44 19.16
CA ALA A 196 -24.54 -2.96 18.81
C ALA A 196 -24.58 -3.77 17.50
N LYS A 197 -25.57 -4.67 17.35
CA LYS A 197 -25.79 -5.41 16.10
C LYS A 197 -26.08 -4.47 14.94
N SER A 198 -27.04 -3.56 15.09
CA SER A 198 -27.40 -2.61 14.03
C SER A 198 -26.21 -1.75 13.58
N LYS A 199 -25.46 -1.18 14.54
CA LYS A 199 -24.27 -0.39 14.26
C LYS A 199 -23.16 -1.21 13.58
N SER A 200 -22.99 -2.48 13.98
CA SER A 200 -22.05 -3.40 13.36
C SER A 200 -22.43 -3.71 11.90
N HIS A 201 -23.73 -3.88 11.62
CA HIS A 201 -24.22 -4.08 10.26
C HIS A 201 -23.98 -2.84 9.39
N GLU A 202 -24.30 -1.65 9.88
CA GLU A 202 -24.05 -0.37 9.17
C GLU A 202 -22.56 -0.16 8.90
N SER A 203 -21.71 -0.43 9.90
CA SER A 203 -20.26 -0.31 9.77
C SER A 203 -19.71 -1.25 8.70
N ARG A 204 -20.15 -2.52 8.69
CA ARG A 204 -19.77 -3.50 7.64
C ARG A 204 -20.23 -3.06 6.26
N GLN A 205 -21.47 -2.58 6.13
CA GLN A 205 -21.98 -2.07 4.84
C GLN A 205 -21.18 -0.88 4.33
N SER A 206 -20.84 0.08 5.22
CA SER A 206 -20.03 1.23 4.84
C SER A 206 -18.62 0.82 4.40
N PHE A 207 -18.03 -0.17 5.08
CA PHE A 207 -16.73 -0.73 4.74
C PHE A 207 -16.76 -1.43 3.37
N ASP A 208 -17.75 -2.28 3.13
CA ASP A 208 -17.94 -2.99 1.87
C ASP A 208 -18.14 -2.01 0.70
N GLN A 209 -18.94 -0.95 0.91
CA GLN A 209 -19.14 0.09 -0.10
C GLN A 209 -17.84 0.84 -0.42
N GLN A 210 -17.06 1.21 0.60
CA GLN A 210 -15.79 1.90 0.39
C GLN A 210 -14.78 1.00 -0.34
N ARG A 211 -14.74 -0.30 0.00
CA ARG A 211 -13.90 -1.30 -0.68
C ARG A 211 -14.29 -1.44 -2.15
N GLN A 212 -15.58 -1.59 -2.44
CA GLN A 212 -16.08 -1.67 -3.81
C GLN A 212 -15.76 -0.42 -4.64
N GLN A 213 -15.83 0.78 -4.06
CA GLN A 213 -15.46 2.01 -4.75
C GLN A 213 -13.97 2.04 -5.09
N ARG A 214 -13.10 1.69 -4.14
CA ARG A 214 -11.65 1.61 -4.37
C ARG A 214 -11.30 0.58 -5.45
N ASP A 215 -11.93 -0.59 -5.42
CA ASP A 215 -11.72 -1.64 -6.42
C ASP A 215 -12.17 -1.21 -7.82
N GLN A 216 -13.32 -0.53 -7.92
CA GLN A 216 -13.81 0.03 -9.18
C GLN A 216 -12.89 1.12 -9.73
N ASP A 217 -12.38 2.00 -8.88
CA ASP A 217 -11.45 3.05 -9.29
C ASP A 217 -10.10 2.47 -9.72
N ALA A 218 -9.57 1.48 -9.00
CA ALA A 218 -8.34 0.78 -9.36
C ALA A 218 -8.50 0.05 -10.71
N GLN A 219 -9.63 -0.64 -10.91
CA GLN A 219 -9.92 -1.30 -12.19
C GLN A 219 -10.06 -0.28 -13.32
N ARG A 220 -10.77 0.84 -13.08
CA ARG A 220 -10.90 1.92 -14.07
C ARG A 220 -9.54 2.45 -14.47
N VAL A 221 -8.64 2.72 -13.52
CA VAL A 221 -7.28 3.20 -13.83
C VAL A 221 -6.53 2.17 -14.68
N ARG A 222 -6.59 0.87 -14.34
CA ARG A 222 -5.95 -0.20 -15.13
C ARG A 222 -6.51 -0.27 -16.55
N ASP A 223 -7.81 -0.13 -16.71
CA ASP A 223 -8.47 -0.16 -18.01
C ASP A 223 -8.05 1.03 -18.88
N LEU A 224 -7.95 2.23 -18.28
CA LEU A 224 -7.48 3.44 -18.96
C LEU A 224 -6.02 3.33 -19.40
N THR A 225 -5.14 2.86 -18.51
CA THR A 225 -3.72 2.68 -18.84
C THR A 225 -3.53 1.58 -19.88
N GLY A 226 -4.21 0.45 -19.72
CA GLY A 226 -4.15 -0.66 -20.67
C GLY A 226 -4.65 -0.24 -22.05
N ALA A 227 -5.73 0.54 -22.14
CA ALA A 227 -6.22 1.06 -23.41
C ALA A 227 -5.21 1.97 -24.12
N ALA A 228 -4.49 2.81 -23.38
CA ALA A 228 -3.45 3.67 -23.91
C ALA A 228 -2.25 2.86 -24.42
N ASP A 229 -1.75 1.92 -23.60
CA ASP A 229 -0.61 1.05 -23.93
C ASP A 229 -0.90 0.21 -25.18
N THR A 230 -2.09 -0.39 -25.25
CA THR A 230 -2.49 -1.22 -26.39
C THR A 230 -2.59 -0.39 -27.67
N TRP A 231 -3.11 0.83 -27.57
CA TRP A 231 -3.19 1.74 -28.71
C TRP A 231 -1.79 2.19 -29.16
N GLU A 232 -0.91 2.49 -28.21
CA GLU A 232 0.47 2.88 -28.49
C GLU A 232 1.24 1.75 -29.19
N ALA A 233 1.10 0.51 -28.71
CA ALA A 233 1.71 -0.67 -29.31
C ALA A 233 1.21 -0.90 -30.75
N ASP A 234 -0.10 -0.79 -30.99
CA ASP A 234 -0.68 -0.90 -32.34
C ASP A 234 -0.13 0.16 -33.30
N ARG A 235 0.08 1.39 -32.82
CA ARG A 235 0.62 2.49 -33.64
C ARG A 235 2.10 2.34 -33.89
N ALA A 236 2.87 1.94 -32.88
CA ALA A 236 4.29 1.66 -33.05
C ALA A 236 4.54 0.55 -34.09
N ALA A 237 3.66 -0.44 -34.18
CA ALA A 237 3.75 -1.50 -35.18
C ALA A 237 3.40 -1.04 -36.60
N LYS A 238 2.48 -0.08 -36.74
CA LYS A 238 1.96 0.39 -38.05
C LYS A 238 2.67 1.61 -38.62
N ASP A 239 3.26 2.47 -37.78
CA ASP A 239 3.94 3.70 -38.19
C ASP A 239 5.44 3.64 -37.82
N PRO A 240 6.34 3.45 -38.82
CA PRO A 240 7.78 3.44 -38.59
C PRO A 240 8.32 4.74 -37.98
N ASN A 241 7.65 5.88 -38.20
CA ASN A 241 8.05 7.19 -37.68
C ASN A 241 7.38 7.52 -36.35
N PHE A 242 6.61 6.60 -35.76
CA PHE A 242 5.85 6.83 -34.53
C PHE A 242 6.73 7.32 -33.38
N ALA A 243 7.93 6.75 -33.23
CA ALA A 243 8.88 7.15 -32.19
C ALA A 243 9.26 8.64 -32.26
N ALA A 244 9.47 9.18 -33.47
CA ALA A 244 9.77 10.59 -33.67
C ALA A 244 8.56 11.51 -33.40
N LYS A 245 7.34 10.98 -33.53
CA LYS A 245 6.09 11.71 -33.29
C LYS A 245 5.68 11.75 -31.82
N LYS A 246 6.15 10.83 -30.98
CA LYS A 246 5.77 10.73 -29.54
C LYS A 246 5.86 12.06 -28.78
N PRO A 247 6.96 12.86 -28.87
CA PRO A 247 7.06 14.11 -28.11
C PRO A 247 6.06 15.19 -28.54
N ALA A 248 5.65 15.19 -29.81
CA ALA A 248 4.60 16.07 -30.31
C ALA A 248 3.22 15.57 -29.88
N LEU A 249 3.01 14.25 -29.92
CA LEU A 249 1.78 13.59 -29.47
C LEU A 249 1.49 13.87 -27.99
N PHE A 250 2.47 13.82 -27.10
CA PHE A 250 2.25 14.11 -25.68
C PHE A 250 1.90 15.56 -25.41
N ARG A 251 2.46 16.50 -26.18
CA ARG A 251 2.11 17.92 -26.06
C ARG A 251 0.67 18.17 -26.50
N GLU A 252 0.27 17.59 -27.62
CA GLU A 252 -1.10 17.70 -28.12
C GLU A 252 -2.10 17.01 -27.17
N LEU A 253 -1.75 15.84 -26.63
CA LEU A 253 -2.57 15.15 -25.65
C LEU A 253 -2.73 15.97 -24.37
N ALA A 254 -1.66 16.60 -23.88
CA ALA A 254 -1.73 17.48 -22.71
C ALA A 254 -2.62 18.70 -22.99
N PHE A 255 -2.52 19.30 -24.17
CA PHE A 255 -3.39 20.39 -24.60
C PHE A 255 -4.87 19.96 -24.63
N LEU A 256 -5.17 18.81 -25.25
CA LEU A 256 -6.53 18.27 -25.30
C LEU A 256 -7.08 17.93 -23.90
N GLN A 257 -6.25 17.44 -22.99
CA GLN A 257 -6.67 17.17 -21.62
C GLN A 257 -6.93 18.44 -20.81
N MET A 258 -6.23 19.54 -21.11
CA MET A 258 -6.51 20.84 -20.50
C MET A 258 -7.77 21.49 -21.08
N ALA A 259 -8.02 21.32 -22.39
CA ALA A 259 -9.16 21.94 -23.07
C ALA A 259 -10.49 21.16 -22.90
N GLU A 260 -10.44 19.83 -23.02
CA GLU A 260 -11.63 18.96 -23.08
C GLU A 260 -11.80 18.12 -21.81
N GLY A 261 -10.78 18.09 -20.96
CA GLY A 261 -10.75 17.25 -19.76
C GLY A 261 -10.15 15.86 -19.98
N LYS A 262 -9.99 15.14 -18.87
CA LYS A 262 -9.45 13.78 -18.86
C LYS A 262 -10.56 12.76 -19.20
N PRO A 263 -10.30 11.81 -20.12
CA PRO A 263 -11.24 10.73 -20.40
C PRO A 263 -11.58 9.91 -19.16
N ARG A 264 -12.84 9.48 -19.06
CA ARG A 264 -13.33 8.67 -17.93
C ARG A 264 -13.41 7.18 -18.23
N ASP A 265 -13.24 6.83 -19.51
CA ASP A 265 -13.42 5.48 -20.04
C ASP A 265 -12.38 5.15 -21.13
N ALA A 266 -12.20 3.85 -21.38
CA ALA A 266 -11.23 3.36 -22.35
C ALA A 266 -11.51 3.83 -23.79
N ALA A 267 -12.78 4.03 -24.16
CA ALA A 267 -13.14 4.53 -25.49
C ALA A 267 -12.76 6.01 -25.65
N GLY A 268 -13.01 6.82 -24.62
CA GLY A 268 -12.56 8.21 -24.57
C GLY A 268 -11.04 8.35 -24.68
N VAL A 269 -10.26 7.49 -24.00
CA VAL A 269 -8.79 7.46 -24.14
C VAL A 269 -8.37 7.23 -25.58
N LYS A 270 -8.93 6.20 -26.24
CA LYS A 270 -8.61 5.88 -27.64
C LYS A 270 -9.01 7.01 -28.59
N ALA A 271 -10.15 7.66 -28.35
CA ALA A 271 -10.62 8.78 -29.16
C ALA A 271 -9.69 10.00 -29.05
N GLN A 272 -9.28 10.35 -27.82
CA GLN A 272 -8.37 11.47 -27.58
C GLN A 272 -6.98 11.20 -28.15
N LEU A 273 -6.45 9.98 -27.98
CA LEU A 273 -5.19 9.55 -28.59
C LEU A 273 -5.24 9.60 -30.13
N LYS A 274 -6.35 9.14 -30.73
CA LYS A 274 -6.56 9.23 -32.17
C LYS A 274 -6.57 10.69 -32.64
N LYS A 275 -7.30 11.56 -31.95
CA LYS A 275 -7.38 12.99 -32.27
C LYS A 275 -6.01 13.67 -32.20
N ALA A 276 -5.25 13.42 -31.14
CA ALA A 276 -3.88 13.93 -31.00
C ALA A 276 -2.96 13.41 -32.11
N TYR A 277 -3.06 12.12 -32.45
CA TYR A 277 -2.27 11.50 -33.50
C TYR A 277 -2.58 12.07 -34.89
N ASP A 278 -3.86 12.27 -35.21
CA ASP A 278 -4.29 12.83 -36.48
C ASP A 278 -3.82 14.30 -36.62
N ALA A 279 -3.83 15.08 -35.53
CA ALA A 279 -3.30 16.45 -35.48
C ALA A 279 -1.76 16.50 -35.62
N VAL A 280 -1.05 15.56 -34.99
CA VAL A 280 0.40 15.47 -35.15
C VAL A 280 0.76 15.01 -36.57
N ASN A 281 0.04 14.06 -37.14
CA ASN A 281 0.33 13.60 -38.50
C ASN A 281 0.13 14.66 -39.58
N SER A 282 -0.85 15.55 -39.41
CA SER A 282 -1.07 16.66 -40.35
C SER A 282 0.02 17.73 -40.27
N THR A 283 0.71 17.83 -39.13
CA THR A 283 1.76 18.82 -38.87
C THR A 283 3.18 18.23 -38.92
N PHE A 284 3.30 16.91 -38.89
CA PHE A 284 4.58 16.21 -38.84
C PHE A 284 5.26 16.23 -40.19
N VAL A 285 6.18 17.17 -40.34
CA VAL A 285 7.24 17.10 -41.35
C VAL A 285 8.31 16.18 -40.78
N LEU A 286 8.76 15.17 -41.56
CA LEU A 286 9.91 14.36 -41.14
C LEU A 286 11.03 15.30 -40.72
N PRO A 287 11.64 15.13 -39.53
CA PRO A 287 12.91 15.78 -39.26
C PRO A 287 13.83 15.31 -40.38
N ALA A 288 14.20 16.22 -41.29
CA ALA A 288 14.98 15.90 -42.46
C ALA A 288 16.13 15.02 -42.00
N ALA A 289 16.09 13.73 -42.37
CA ALA A 289 17.04 12.73 -41.92
C ALA A 289 18.42 13.32 -42.13
N ALA A 290 19.08 13.71 -41.02
CA ALA A 290 20.31 14.50 -40.97
C ALA A 290 20.74 14.92 -42.36
N GLN A 291 20.05 15.93 -42.94
CA GLN A 291 20.31 16.38 -44.30
C GLN A 291 21.81 16.59 -44.35
N GLN A 292 22.46 15.72 -45.13
CA GLN A 292 23.89 15.51 -45.15
C GLN A 292 24.58 16.83 -44.88
N SER A 293 25.23 16.90 -43.70
CA SER A 293 26.15 17.94 -43.28
C SER A 293 26.48 18.92 -44.40
N GLN A 294 25.66 19.95 -44.59
CA GLN A 294 26.15 21.13 -45.29
C GLN A 294 27.22 21.66 -44.35
N LYS A 295 28.47 21.37 -44.72
CA LYS A 295 29.68 21.73 -43.97
C LYS A 295 29.54 23.18 -43.56
N ARG A 296 29.19 23.41 -42.29
CA ARG A 296 29.27 24.75 -41.71
C ARG A 296 30.74 25.15 -41.79
N PRO A 297 31.09 26.31 -42.38
CA PRO A 297 32.47 26.78 -42.34
C PRO A 297 32.89 26.91 -40.88
N ALA A 298 34.11 26.46 -40.57
CA ALA A 298 34.65 26.45 -39.22
C ALA A 298 34.63 27.86 -38.61
N THR A 299 33.72 28.10 -37.67
CA THR A 299 33.75 29.30 -36.84
C THR A 299 34.78 29.10 -35.73
N ARG A 300 35.71 30.05 -35.62
CA ARG A 300 36.76 30.07 -34.59
C ARG A 300 36.10 30.17 -33.20
N PRO A 301 36.61 29.48 -32.17
CA PRO A 301 36.03 29.57 -30.84
C PRO A 301 36.25 30.98 -30.27
N VAL A 302 35.16 31.63 -29.88
CA VAL A 302 35.20 32.81 -29.00
C VAL A 302 35.23 32.29 -27.56
N THR A 303 36.34 32.56 -26.89
CA THR A 303 36.57 32.28 -25.49
C THR A 303 35.74 33.22 -24.63
N GLY A 304 34.92 32.67 -23.72
CA GLY A 304 34.29 33.41 -22.62
C GLY A 304 32.76 33.43 -22.68
N GLY A 305 32.12 32.61 -21.85
CA GLY A 305 30.67 32.64 -21.65
C GLY A 305 30.23 31.63 -20.60
N VAL A 306 29.85 32.15 -19.43
CA VAL A 306 29.40 31.44 -18.22
C VAL A 306 28.19 30.55 -18.53
N LYS A 307 28.24 29.27 -18.11
CA LYS A 307 27.08 28.36 -18.17
C LYS A 307 26.12 28.69 -17.02
N ALA A 308 24.94 29.20 -17.37
CA ALA A 308 23.77 29.26 -16.51
C ALA A 308 22.87 28.03 -16.73
N GLY A 309 22.29 27.52 -15.64
CA GLY A 309 21.00 26.83 -15.64
C GLY A 309 21.03 25.31 -15.63
N THR A 310 20.61 24.74 -14.50
CA THR A 310 20.18 23.35 -14.30
C THR A 310 19.17 22.92 -15.37
N VAL A 311 19.58 22.01 -16.25
CA VAL A 311 18.70 21.33 -17.19
C VAL A 311 17.92 20.26 -16.43
N ARG A 312 16.60 20.45 -16.32
CA ARG A 312 15.69 19.40 -15.84
C ARG A 312 15.70 18.27 -16.87
N GLU A 313 16.00 17.04 -16.43
CA GLU A 313 16.02 15.87 -17.30
C GLU A 313 14.67 15.68 -18.03
N ALA A 314 14.73 15.40 -19.33
CA ALA A 314 13.54 15.14 -20.13
C ALA A 314 12.92 13.79 -19.71
N PRO A 315 11.58 13.70 -19.57
CA PRO A 315 10.91 12.46 -19.19
C PRO A 315 11.14 11.38 -20.26
N LYS A 316 11.55 10.19 -19.83
CA LYS A 316 11.92 9.07 -20.72
C LYS A 316 10.71 8.22 -21.10
N SER A 317 9.56 8.42 -20.45
CA SER A 317 8.32 7.69 -20.68
C SER A 317 7.08 8.54 -20.39
N THR A 318 5.96 8.22 -21.04
CA THR A 318 4.61 8.73 -20.72
C THR A 318 4.26 8.58 -19.25
N LEU A 319 4.74 7.48 -18.67
CA LEU A 319 4.58 7.11 -17.27
C LEU A 319 5.22 8.14 -16.32
N ASP A 320 6.34 8.74 -16.72
CA ASP A 320 7.04 9.77 -15.92
C ASP A 320 6.26 11.07 -15.85
N ILE A 321 5.52 11.42 -16.91
CA ILE A 321 4.69 12.64 -16.96
C ILE A 321 3.47 12.49 -16.03
N VAL A 322 2.86 11.30 -16.02
CA VAL A 322 1.72 10.98 -15.14
C VAL A 322 2.14 10.97 -13.67
N ARG A 323 3.36 10.51 -13.36
CA ARG A 323 3.93 10.52 -12.00
C ARG A 323 4.40 11.90 -11.55
N ALA A 324 5.07 12.66 -12.42
CA ALA A 324 5.59 13.99 -12.09
C ALA A 324 4.47 15.02 -11.80
N ASN A 325 3.33 14.92 -12.50
CA ASN A 325 2.21 15.83 -12.29
C ASN A 325 1.29 15.47 -11.11
N ARG A 326 1.46 14.29 -10.49
CA ARG A 326 0.70 13.90 -9.29
C ARG A 326 1.32 14.43 -7.99
N ARG A 327 2.61 14.77 -8.00
CA ARG A 327 3.35 15.30 -6.83
C ARG A 327 3.17 16.80 -6.60
N VAL A 328 2.54 17.53 -7.54
CA VAL A 328 2.36 19.00 -7.45
C VAL A 328 0.98 19.36 -6.88
N THR A 329 0.17 18.37 -6.53
CA THR A 329 -1.11 18.57 -5.84
C THR A 329 -1.09 17.82 -4.52
N ASN A 330 -0.35 18.37 -3.56
CA ASN A 330 -0.61 18.33 -2.12
C ASN A 330 -0.19 19.68 -1.56
#